data_AF-A0A090MR71-F1
#
_entry.id   AF-A0A090MR71-F1
#
_cell.length_a   1.000
_cell.length_b   1.000
_cell.length_c   1.000
_cell.angle_alpha   90.00
_cell.angle_beta   90.00
_cell.angle_gamma   90.00
#
_symmetry.space_group_name_H-M   'P 1'
#
loop_
_entity.id
_entity.type
_entity.pdbx_description
1 polymer ?
#
loop_
_entity_poly.entity_id
_entity_poly.type
_entity_poly.pdbx_seq_one_letter_code
_entity_poly.pdbx_strand_id
1 'polypeptide(L)'
;MASSNEDKRMTDLAVRLEALRKAEDIPTAAAFAAAIGITPSRLSNFMNASPLSIDVAHKLVARFRVSLDWLYYGHEDALPVELRRRIRRHMPPGTATSERRAKTA
;
A
#
# COMPACT_ATOMS: atom_id res chain seq x y z
N MET A 1 -20.81 6.40 -26.89
CA MET A 1 -19.76 6.70 -25.89
C MET A 1 -20.30 6.32 -24.52
N ALA A 2 -20.00 5.12 -24.04
CA ALA A 2 -20.30 4.69 -22.68
C ALA A 2 -19.34 3.57 -22.26
N SER A 3 -18.78 3.72 -21.07
CA SER A 3 -18.10 2.74 -20.22
C SER A 3 -16.87 2.01 -20.78
N SER A 4 -15.71 2.66 -20.65
CA SER A 4 -14.45 1.96 -20.39
C SER A 4 -14.19 1.96 -18.87
N ASN A 5 -15.05 1.29 -18.10
CA ASN A 5 -14.72 0.84 -16.74
C ASN A 5 -14.05 -0.52 -16.88
N GLU A 6 -12.91 -0.55 -17.56
CA GLU A 6 -12.01 -1.70 -17.55
C GLU A 6 -11.53 -1.87 -16.11
N ASP A 7 -11.76 -3.04 -15.52
CA ASP A 7 -11.31 -3.45 -14.19
C ASP A 7 -9.82 -3.13 -13.99
N LYS A 8 -9.51 -1.91 -13.53
CA LYS A 8 -8.14 -1.51 -13.25
C LYS A 8 -7.75 -2.20 -11.96
N ARG A 9 -7.23 -3.43 -12.09
CA ARG A 9 -6.67 -4.18 -10.97
C ARG A 9 -5.63 -3.30 -10.30
N MET A 10 -5.94 -2.84 -9.09
CA MET A 10 -4.98 -2.14 -8.26
C MET A 10 -3.74 -3.01 -8.09
N THR A 11 -2.57 -2.40 -8.21
CA THR A 11 -1.31 -3.10 -7.90
C THR A 11 -1.31 -3.51 -6.44
N ASP A 12 -0.57 -4.58 -6.09
CA ASP A 12 -0.46 -5.00 -4.69
C ASP A 12 0.07 -3.87 -3.79
N LEU A 13 0.94 -3.02 -4.33
CA LEU A 13 1.41 -1.80 -3.67
C LEU A 13 0.26 -0.82 -3.43
N ALA A 14 -0.59 -0.56 -4.42
CA ALA A 14 -1.74 0.32 -4.25
C ALA A 14 -2.71 -0.19 -3.18
N VAL A 15 -2.93 -1.51 -3.13
CA VAL A 15 -3.75 -2.15 -2.10
C VAL A 15 -3.15 -1.91 -0.72
N ARG A 16 -1.83 -2.10 -0.56
CA ARG A 16 -1.13 -1.84 0.70
C ARG A 16 -1.21 -0.37 1.11
N LEU A 17 -0.91 0.56 0.20
CA LEU A 17 -0.95 2.00 0.50
C LEU A 17 -2.36 2.46 0.89
N GLU A 18 -3.39 1.95 0.22
CA GLU A 18 -4.77 2.27 0.55
C GLU A 18 -5.21 1.68 1.90
N ALA A 19 -4.79 0.43 2.20
CA ALA A 19 -5.05 -0.18 3.49
C ALA A 19 -4.33 0.55 4.63
N LEU A 20 -3.08 1.00 4.41
CA LEU A 20 -2.34 1.82 5.37
C LEU A 20 -3.04 3.17 5.62
N ARG A 21 -3.44 3.86 4.55
CA ARG A 21 -4.16 5.14 4.66
C ARG A 21 -5.42 5.01 5.52
N LYS A 22 -6.23 3.98 5.26
CA LYS A 22 -7.45 3.69 6.00
C LYS A 22 -7.15 3.29 7.44
N ALA A 23 -6.12 2.46 7.65
CA ALA A 23 -5.70 2.04 8.99
C ALA A 23 -5.31 3.24 9.87
N GLU A 24 -4.70 4.27 9.28
CA GLU A 24 -4.30 5.53 9.93
C GLU A 24 -5.43 6.58 9.98
N ASP A 25 -6.67 6.20 9.64
CA ASP A 25 -7.85 7.08 9.66
C ASP A 25 -7.69 8.37 8.83
N ILE A 26 -6.85 8.32 7.79
CA ILE A 26 -6.61 9.46 6.91
C ILE A 26 -7.72 9.48 5.85
N PRO A 27 -8.56 10.53 5.77
CA PRO A 27 -9.83 10.47 5.03
C PRO A 27 -9.66 10.48 3.51
N THR A 28 -8.60 11.11 2.99
CA THR A 28 -8.40 11.28 1.54
C THR A 28 -6.98 10.91 1.10
N ALA A 29 -6.82 10.52 -0.17
CA ALA A 29 -5.50 10.26 -0.75
C ALA A 29 -4.61 11.52 -0.76
N ALA A 30 -5.21 12.71 -0.92
CA ALA A 30 -4.47 13.97 -0.85
C ALA A 30 -3.93 14.23 0.57
N ALA A 31 -4.72 13.98 1.61
CA ALA A 31 -4.25 14.08 2.99
C ALA A 31 -3.15 13.05 3.30
N PHE A 32 -3.22 11.86 2.69
CA PHE A 32 -2.18 10.84 2.81
C PHE A 32 -0.87 11.26 2.15
N ALA A 33 -0.94 11.79 0.92
CA ALA A 33 0.21 12.35 0.23
C ALA A 33 0.86 13.49 1.04
N ALA A 34 0.04 14.38 1.61
CA ALA A 34 0.50 15.45 2.49
C ALA A 34 1.18 14.91 3.76
N ALA A 35 0.61 13.88 4.40
CA ALA A 35 1.17 13.26 5.60
C ALA A 35 2.56 12.60 5.36
N ILE A 36 2.83 12.15 4.13
CA ILE A 36 4.12 11.60 3.70
C ILE A 36 5.08 12.71 3.21
N GLY A 37 4.56 13.90 2.89
CA GLY A 37 5.32 14.99 2.28
C GLY A 37 5.64 14.72 0.81
N ILE A 38 4.65 14.30 0.03
CA ILE A 38 4.71 14.14 -1.45
C ILE A 38 3.48 14.76 -2.11
N THR A 39 3.53 14.95 -3.43
CA THR A 39 2.37 15.46 -4.18
C THR A 39 1.32 14.36 -4.42
N PRO A 40 0.02 14.70 -4.55
CA PRO A 40 -1.02 13.73 -4.91
C PRO A 40 -0.76 13.01 -6.23
N SER A 41 -0.18 13.71 -7.22
CA SER A 41 0.22 13.11 -8.50
C SER A 41 1.29 12.03 -8.31
N ARG A 42 2.30 12.28 -7.46
CA ARG A 42 3.34 11.31 -7.15
C ARG A 42 2.78 10.07 -6.45
N LEU A 43 1.84 10.24 -5.51
CA LEU A 43 1.13 9.12 -4.90
C LEU A 43 0.32 8.32 -5.94
N SER A 44 -0.42 9.01 -6.82
CA SER A 44 -1.19 8.38 -7.89
C SER A 44 -0.32 7.53 -8.82
N ASN A 45 0.89 8.00 -9.16
CA ASN A 45 1.83 7.23 -9.98
C ASN A 45 2.19 5.90 -9.31
N PHE A 46 2.47 5.90 -8.01
CA PHE A 46 2.78 4.66 -7.26
C PHE A 46 1.59 3.70 -7.18
N MET A 47 0.36 4.21 -7.10
CA MET A 47 -0.84 3.38 -7.05
C MET A 47 -1.19 2.77 -8.42
N ASN A 48 -0.72 3.36 -9.52
CA ASN A 48 -1.14 2.95 -10.86
C ASN A 48 -0.11 2.14 -11.64
N ALA A 49 1.17 2.53 -11.62
CA ALA A 49 2.15 1.96 -12.56
C ALA A 49 3.61 2.07 -12.11
N SER A 50 3.94 3.06 -11.28
CA SER A 50 5.34 3.31 -10.91
C SER A 50 5.76 2.53 -9.67
N PRO A 51 6.98 1.96 -9.65
CA PRO A 51 7.52 1.36 -8.44
C PRO A 51 7.70 2.43 -7.34
N LEU A 52 7.54 2.00 -6.08
CA LEU A 52 7.78 2.87 -4.93
C LEU A 52 9.26 3.24 -4.86
N SER A 53 9.55 4.53 -4.95
CA SER A 53 10.92 5.02 -4.80
C SER A 53 11.38 4.89 -3.34
N ILE A 54 12.67 4.60 -3.15
CA ILE A 54 13.24 4.31 -1.82
C ILE A 54 13.11 5.50 -0.85
N ASP A 55 13.19 6.74 -1.35
CA ASP A 55 12.99 7.95 -0.54
C ASP A 55 11.58 8.03 0.04
N VAL A 56 10.56 7.63 -0.73
CA VAL A 56 9.17 7.61 -0.26
C VAL A 56 8.93 6.42 0.66
N ALA A 57 9.56 5.28 0.40
CA ALA A 57 9.51 4.13 1.29
C ALA A 57 10.06 4.50 2.69
N HIS A 58 11.20 5.18 2.77
CA HIS A 58 11.73 5.66 4.05
C HIS A 58 10.80 6.66 4.76
N LYS A 59 10.16 7.57 4.02
CA LYS A 59 9.15 8.48 4.60
C LYS A 59 7.98 7.71 5.20
N LEU A 60 7.49 6.66 4.53
CA LEU A 60 6.42 5.79 5.02
C LEU A 60 6.84 5.03 6.30
N VAL A 61 8.04 4.45 6.31
CA VAL A 61 8.61 3.76 7.48
C VAL A 61 8.70 4.71 8.67
N ALA A 62 9.28 5.89 8.46
CA ALA A 62 9.45 6.89 9.52
C ALA A 62 8.11 7.41 10.07
N ARG A 63 7.12 7.62 9.19
CA ARG A 63 5.84 8.23 9.57
C ARG A 63 4.86 7.25 10.20
N PHE A 64 4.81 6.01 9.71
CA PHE A 64 3.76 5.04 10.03
C PHE A 64 4.27 3.73 10.63
N ARG A 65 5.59 3.59 10.84
CA ARG A 65 6.22 2.39 11.43
C ARG A 65 5.92 1.09 10.66
N VAL A 66 5.65 1.19 9.36
CA VAL A 66 5.65 0.05 8.44
C VAL A 66 7.08 -0.39 8.15
N SER A 67 7.28 -1.61 7.63
CA SER A 67 8.58 -2.11 7.18
C SER A 67 8.75 -1.99 5.66
N LEU A 68 10.01 -1.95 5.21
CA LEU A 68 10.31 -2.04 3.78
C LEU A 68 9.85 -3.37 3.20
N ASP A 69 10.04 -4.47 3.94
CA ASP A 69 9.60 -5.80 3.52
C ASP A 69 8.10 -5.85 3.26
N TRP A 70 7.31 -5.19 4.10
CA TRP A 70 5.88 -5.08 3.88
C TRP A 70 5.55 -4.22 2.66
N LEU A 71 6.21 -3.07 2.49
CA LEU A 71 5.96 -2.17 1.36
C LEU A 71 6.26 -2.82 0.01
N TYR A 72 7.38 -3.54 -0.11
CA TYR A 72 7.81 -4.16 -1.37
C TYR A 72 7.22 -5.55 -1.59
N TYR A 73 7.22 -6.41 -0.56
CA TYR A 73 6.90 -7.83 -0.70
C TYR A 73 5.58 -8.24 -0.02
N GLY A 74 5.05 -7.39 0.86
CA GLY A 74 3.82 -7.68 1.60
C GLY A 74 4.02 -8.57 2.83
N HIS A 75 5.26 -8.80 3.27
CA HIS A 75 5.54 -9.56 4.48
C HIS A 75 5.11 -8.80 5.74
N GLU A 76 4.13 -9.34 6.46
CA GLU A 76 3.53 -8.68 7.62
C GLU A 76 4.25 -9.00 8.94
N ASP A 77 5.26 -9.86 8.92
CA ASP A 77 5.96 -10.34 10.13
C ASP A 77 6.77 -9.22 10.80
N ALA A 78 7.25 -8.26 10.00
CA ALA A 78 7.98 -7.10 10.47
C ALA A 78 7.06 -5.91 10.86
N LEU A 79 5.74 -6.06 10.80
CA LEU A 79 4.80 -5.03 11.25
C LEU A 79 4.50 -5.16 12.75
N PRO A 80 4.37 -4.03 13.48
CA PRO A 80 3.78 -4.04 14.82
C PRO A 80 2.40 -4.71 14.82
N VAL A 81 2.09 -5.49 15.85
CA VAL A 81 0.87 -6.32 15.92
C VAL A 81 -0.40 -5.49 15.75
N GLU A 82 -0.46 -4.33 16.41
CA GLU A 82 -1.61 -3.43 16.35
C GLU A 82 -1.80 -2.82 14.96
N LEU A 83 -0.70 -2.43 14.31
CA LEU A 83 -0.71 -1.89 12.95
C LEU A 83 -1.17 -2.95 11.95
N ARG A 84 -0.61 -4.16 12.04
CA ARG A 84 -1.01 -5.31 11.22
C ARG A 84 -2.51 -5.58 11.34
N ARG A 85 -3.05 -5.59 12.57
CA ARG A 85 -4.49 -5.79 12.82
C ARG A 85 -5.36 -4.68 12.21
N ARG A 86 -4.91 -3.43 12.23
CA ARG A 86 -5.62 -2.30 11.60
C ARG A 86 -5.59 -2.41 10.08
N ILE A 87 -4.42 -2.66 9.48
CA ILE A 87 -4.25 -2.82 8.02
C ILE A 87 -5.12 -3.97 7.49
N ARG A 88 -5.12 -5.14 8.15
CA ARG A 88 -5.90 -6.31 7.73
C ARG A 88 -7.41 -6.04 7.64
N ARG A 89 -7.96 -5.14 8.46
CA ARG A 89 -9.39 -4.76 8.40
C ARG A 89 -9.75 -4.06 7.09
N HIS A 90 -8.78 -3.49 6.39
CA HIS A 90 -8.97 -2.74 5.15
C HIS A 90 -8.38 -3.43 3.92
N MET A 91 -7.72 -4.58 4.10
CA MET A 91 -7.18 -5.36 3.00
C MET A 91 -8.26 -6.28 2.43
N PRO A 92 -8.31 -6.48 1.10
CA PRO A 92 -9.17 -7.50 0.51
C PRO A 92 -8.83 -8.90 1.05
N PRO A 93 -9.81 -9.81 1.20
CA PRO A 93 -9.53 -11.19 1.54
C PRO A 93 -8.65 -11.84 0.45
N GLY A 94 -7.60 -12.56 0.88
CA GLY A 94 -6.69 -13.26 -0.04
C GLY A 94 -5.51 -12.45 -0.57
N THR A 95 -5.34 -11.18 -0.16
CA THR A 95 -4.12 -10.37 -0.43
C THR A 95 -3.00 -10.57 0.58
N ALA A 96 -3.18 -11.47 1.55
CA ALA A 96 -2.12 -11.96 2.42
C ALA A 96 -1.16 -12.80 1.57
N THR A 97 -0.30 -12.12 0.81
CA THR A 97 0.68 -12.75 -0.06
C THR A 97 1.85 -13.21 0.79
N SER A 98 1.76 -14.45 1.27
CA SER A 98 2.95 -15.22 1.67
C SER A 98 3.08 -16.55 0.93
N GLU A 99 2.06 -17.03 0.20
CA GLU A 99 2.09 -18.41 -0.34
C GLU A 99 1.99 -18.57 -1.86
N ARG A 100 1.64 -17.53 -2.65
CA ARG A 100 1.32 -17.74 -4.09
C ARG A 100 2.52 -17.77 -5.05
N ARG A 101 3.77 -17.61 -4.59
CA ARG A 101 4.96 -17.61 -5.47
C ARG A 101 6.04 -18.65 -5.15
N ALA A 102 5.77 -19.60 -4.25
CA ALA A 102 6.71 -20.69 -3.92
C ALA A 102 6.36 -22.04 -4.60
N LYS A 103 5.55 -22.02 -5.67
CA LYS A 103 5.14 -23.24 -6.41
C LYS A 103 5.42 -23.12 -7.91
N THR A 104 6.64 -22.78 -8.28
CA THR A 104 7.21 -23.08 -9.62
C THR A 104 8.73 -23.02 -9.49
N ALA A 105 9.33 -24.08 -8.95
CA ALA A 105 10.74 -24.41 -9.06
C ALA A 105 10.84 -25.93 -9.02
#